data_AF-A0A4Q6FWA7-F1
#
_entry.id   AF-A0A4Q6FWA7-F1
#
_cell.length_a   1.000
_cell.length_b   1.000
_cell.length_c   1.000
_cell.angle_alpha   90.00
_cell.angle_beta   90.00
_cell.angle_gamma   90.00
#
_symmetry.space_group_name_H-M   'P 1'
#
loop_
_entity.id
_entity.type
_entity.pdbx_description
1 polymer ?
#
loop_
_entity_poly.entity_id
_entity_poly.type
_entity_poly.pdbx_seq_one_letter_code
_entity_poly.pdbx_strand_id
1 'polypeptide(L)'
;MKIIKTQAISGPNIFNHKSVSIMTIDLQEYVETDSSMLPEFAERIQRDLPGLAKHRCSRGYEGGFIERLGIGTYMGHIIEHIALEMSEPAGSSVSYGKTVYGGSYG
;
A
#
# COMPACT_ATOMS: atom_id res chain seq x y z
N MET A 1 -14.23 3.74 -4.39
CA MET A 1 -12.80 3.95 -4.78
C MET A 1 -12.59 3.83 -6.29
N LYS A 2 -11.67 4.62 -6.88
CA LYS A 2 -11.33 4.60 -8.32
C LYS A 2 -9.83 4.81 -8.59
N ILE A 3 -9.23 4.00 -9.46
CA ILE A 3 -7.89 4.27 -10.00
C ILE A 3 -8.01 5.36 -11.06
N ILE A 4 -7.32 6.47 -10.83
CA ILE A 4 -7.33 7.63 -11.71
C ILE A 4 -6.23 7.52 -12.76
N LYS A 5 -5.02 7.15 -12.34
CA LYS A 5 -3.84 7.08 -13.20
C LYS A 5 -2.87 6.03 -12.68
N THR A 6 -2.25 5.32 -13.61
CA THR A 6 -1.04 4.52 -13.37
C THR A 6 0.04 5.00 -14.32
N GLN A 7 1.27 5.09 -13.83
CA GLN A 7 2.42 5.48 -14.64
C GLN A 7 3.67 4.76 -14.16
N ALA A 8 4.50 4.30 -15.09
CA ALA A 8 5.82 3.76 -14.79
C ALA A 8 6.90 4.78 -15.15
N ILE A 9 7.83 5.02 -14.23
CA ILE A 9 9.04 5.80 -14.47
C ILE A 9 10.20 4.82 -14.54
N SER A 10 10.85 4.73 -15.70
CA SER A 10 12.00 3.85 -15.92
C SER A 10 13.29 4.51 -15.44
N GLY A 11 14.17 3.71 -14.81
CA GLY A 11 15.49 4.15 -14.37
C GLY A 11 15.48 5.05 -13.12
N PRO A 12 16.66 5.58 -12.74
CA PRO A 12 16.80 6.48 -11.59
C PRO A 12 15.93 7.73 -11.75
N ASN A 13 15.24 8.10 -10.67
CA ASN A 13 14.31 9.24 -10.64
C ASN A 13 14.31 9.90 -9.25
N ILE A 14 13.49 10.94 -9.07
CA ILE A 14 13.44 11.73 -7.84
C ILE A 14 12.93 10.95 -6.61
N PHE A 15 12.26 9.81 -6.81
CA PHE A 15 11.71 8.99 -5.73
C PHE A 15 12.67 7.85 -5.33
N ASN A 16 13.30 7.21 -6.32
CA ASN A 16 14.21 6.09 -6.10
C ASN A 16 15.29 6.02 -7.19
N HIS A 17 16.44 5.43 -6.85
CA HIS A 17 17.55 5.15 -7.78
C HIS A 17 17.26 3.99 -8.76
N LYS A 18 16.06 3.42 -8.69
CA LYS A 18 15.52 2.37 -9.57
C LYS A 18 14.19 2.84 -10.17
N SER A 19 13.70 2.10 -11.18
CA SER A 19 12.37 2.33 -11.75
C SER A 19 11.28 2.29 -10.66
N VAL A 20 10.25 3.12 -10.82
CA VAL A 20 9.12 3.23 -9.87
C VAL A 20 7.80 3.21 -10.63
N SER A 21 6.79 2.54 -10.09
CA SER A 21 5.39 2.67 -10.51
C SER A 21 4.66 3.63 -9.59
N ILE A 22 3.86 4.54 -10.15
CA ILE A 22 3.07 5.52 -9.42
C ILE A 22 1.61 5.31 -9.78
N MET A 23 0.77 5.24 -8.74
CA MET A 23 -0.67 5.12 -8.87
C MET A 23 -1.35 6.30 -8.17
N THR A 24 -2.25 6.98 -8.87
CA THR A 24 -3.16 7.97 -8.31
C THR A 24 -4.52 7.32 -8.12
N ILE A 25 -5.04 7.36 -6.91
CA ILE A 25 -6.29 6.71 -6.51
C ILE A 25 -7.18 7.74 -5.84
N ASP A 26 -8.43 7.79 -6.28
CA ASP A 26 -9.51 8.45 -5.57
C ASP A 26 -10.13 7.45 -4.59
N LEU A 27 -9.91 7.66 -3.29
CA LEU A 27 -10.42 6.78 -2.24
C LEU A 27 -11.95 6.91 -2.06
N GLN A 28 -12.56 8.00 -2.53
CA GLN A 28 -14.00 8.27 -2.42
C GLN A 28 -14.49 8.11 -0.98
N GLU A 29 -15.50 7.27 -0.73
CA GLU A 29 -16.05 7.00 0.60
C GLU A 29 -15.03 6.45 1.62
N TYR A 30 -13.88 5.93 1.16
CA TYR A 30 -12.85 5.33 2.03
C TYR A 30 -11.76 6.31 2.49
N VAL A 31 -11.86 7.61 2.18
CA VAL A 31 -10.85 8.61 2.60
C VAL A 31 -10.67 8.62 4.12
N GLU A 32 -11.78 8.63 4.86
CA GLU A 32 -11.79 8.67 6.34
C GLU A 32 -12.02 7.29 6.96
N THR A 33 -11.93 6.21 6.16
CA THR A 33 -12.08 4.84 6.65
C THR A 33 -10.71 4.22 6.87
N ASP A 34 -10.45 3.78 8.11
CA ASP A 34 -9.28 2.97 8.44
C ASP A 34 -9.65 1.49 8.65
N SER A 35 -8.63 0.62 8.70
CA SER A 35 -8.83 -0.83 8.86
C SER A 35 -9.53 -1.24 10.17
N SER A 36 -9.50 -0.44 11.24
CA SER A 36 -10.17 -0.76 12.51
C SER A 36 -11.70 -0.61 12.41
N MET A 37 -12.18 0.20 11.46
CA MET A 37 -13.59 0.38 11.16
C MET A 37 -14.17 -0.75 10.29
N LEU A 38 -13.32 -1.68 9.82
CA LEU A 38 -13.69 -2.78 8.94
C LEU A 38 -13.55 -4.11 9.71
N PRO A 39 -14.66 -4.69 10.19
CA PRO A 39 -14.64 -5.94 10.93
C PRO A 39 -13.94 -7.06 10.13
N GLU A 40 -13.08 -7.81 10.81
CA GLU A 40 -12.32 -8.96 10.26
C GLU A 40 -11.39 -8.62 9.09
N PHE A 41 -11.15 -7.34 8.81
CA PHE A 41 -10.38 -6.93 7.64
C PHE A 41 -8.94 -7.41 7.69
N ALA A 42 -8.28 -7.26 8.85
CA ALA A 42 -6.88 -7.64 9.05
C ALA A 42 -6.69 -9.16 8.87
N GLU A 43 -7.61 -9.96 9.40
CA GLU A 43 -7.57 -11.42 9.29
C GLU A 43 -7.81 -11.87 7.85
N ARG A 44 -8.80 -11.27 7.17
CA ARG A 44 -9.14 -11.60 5.78
C ARG A 44 -8.00 -11.25 4.83
N ILE A 45 -7.45 -10.04 4.93
CA ILE A 45 -6.37 -9.61 4.04
C ILE A 45 -5.08 -10.41 4.27
N GLN A 46 -4.74 -10.75 5.52
CA GLN A 46 -3.58 -11.58 5.81
C GLN A 46 -3.75 -13.00 5.25
N ARG A 47 -4.96 -13.56 5.30
CA ARG A 47 -5.25 -14.87 4.71
C ARG A 47 -5.10 -14.85 3.19
N ASP A 48 -5.63 -13.81 2.54
CA ASP A 48 -5.67 -13.72 1.09
C ASP A 48 -4.29 -13.31 0.50
N LEU A 49 -3.48 -12.58 1.28
CA LEU A 49 -2.13 -12.11 0.93
C LEU A 49 -1.12 -12.43 2.06
N PRO A 50 -0.68 -13.70 2.20
CA PRO A 50 0.11 -14.14 3.34
C PRO A 50 1.51 -13.52 3.44
N GLY A 51 2.10 -13.03 2.34
CA GLY A 51 3.39 -12.35 2.37
C GLY A 51 3.37 -10.99 3.07
N LEU A 52 2.18 -10.38 3.26
CA LEU A 52 2.00 -9.18 4.08
C LEU A 52 2.48 -9.38 5.53
N ALA A 53 2.51 -10.62 6.03
CA ALA A 53 3.08 -10.95 7.33
C ALA A 53 4.58 -10.59 7.43
N LYS A 54 5.28 -10.50 6.30
CA LYS A 54 6.70 -10.13 6.24
C LYS A 54 6.92 -8.63 6.06
N HIS A 55 5.86 -7.87 5.77
CA HIS A 55 5.98 -6.46 5.46
C HIS A 55 6.38 -5.64 6.68
N ARG A 56 7.35 -4.76 6.47
CA ARG A 56 7.82 -3.77 7.44
C ARG A 56 7.21 -2.43 7.08
N CYS A 57 6.55 -1.77 8.03
CA CYS A 57 6.05 -0.40 7.87
C CYS A 57 6.95 0.57 8.66
N SER A 58 6.41 1.72 9.09
CA SER A 58 7.10 2.69 9.96
C SER A 58 7.65 2.09 11.27
N ARG A 59 7.17 0.92 11.68
CA ARG A 59 7.65 0.19 12.86
C ARG A 59 9.01 -0.49 12.68
N GLY A 60 9.47 -0.70 11.44
CA GLY A 60 10.83 -1.18 11.13
C GLY A 60 11.10 -2.67 11.33
N TYR A 61 10.13 -3.45 11.84
CA TYR A 61 10.25 -4.90 12.02
C TYR A 61 9.24 -5.70 11.19
N GLU A 62 9.56 -6.97 10.95
CA GLU A 62 8.73 -7.93 10.22
C GLU A 62 7.39 -8.16 10.93
N GLY A 63 6.29 -8.14 10.20
CA GLY A 63 4.94 -8.22 10.77
C GLY A 63 4.41 -6.89 11.33
N GLY A 64 5.23 -5.84 11.33
CA GLY A 64 4.81 -4.51 11.80
C GLY A 64 3.63 -3.94 11.00
N PHE A 65 3.46 -4.33 9.73
CA PHE A 65 2.28 -3.96 8.96
C PHE A 65 0.99 -4.66 9.44
N ILE A 66 1.04 -5.96 9.76
CA ILE A 66 -0.13 -6.70 10.28
C ILE A 66 -0.58 -6.14 11.62
N GLU A 67 0.38 -5.84 12.52
CA GLU A 67 0.04 -5.17 13.78
C GLU A 67 -0.61 -3.81 13.54
N ARG A 68 -0.15 -3.07 12.53
CA ARG A 68 -0.73 -1.77 12.17
C ARG A 68 -2.14 -1.90 11.59
N LEU A 69 -2.44 -2.95 10.82
CA LEU A 69 -3.79 -3.25 10.35
C LEU A 69 -4.76 -3.50 11.51
N GLY A 70 -4.33 -4.24 12.53
CA GLY A 70 -5.16 -4.53 13.72
C GLY A 70 -5.44 -3.28 14.57
N ILE A 71 -4.52 -2.33 14.63
CA ILE A 71 -4.71 -1.05 15.34
C ILE A 71 -5.57 -0.07 14.54
N GLY A 72 -5.42 -0.05 13.22
CA GLY A 72 -6.05 0.93 12.34
C GLY A 72 -5.03 1.65 11.45
N THR A 73 -5.24 1.58 10.14
CA THR A 73 -4.50 2.38 9.16
C THR A 73 -5.34 2.66 7.92
N TYR A 74 -5.09 3.80 7.27
CA TYR A 74 -5.89 4.27 6.14
C TYR A 74 -5.67 3.48 4.86
N MET A 75 -6.72 3.46 4.03
CA MET A 75 -6.79 2.68 2.81
C MET A 75 -5.64 2.93 1.82
N GLY A 76 -5.15 4.17 1.69
CA GLY A 76 -3.99 4.47 0.83
C GLY A 76 -2.73 3.69 1.24
N HIS A 77 -2.42 3.64 2.54
CA HIS A 77 -1.28 2.90 3.08
C HIS A 77 -1.47 1.38 2.95
N ILE A 78 -2.71 0.89 3.06
CA ILE A 78 -3.02 -0.51 2.84
C ILE A 78 -2.75 -0.89 1.38
N ILE A 79 -3.23 -0.09 0.43
CA ILE A 79 -3.05 -0.33 -1.01
C ILE A 79 -1.56 -0.31 -1.40
N GLU A 80 -0.76 0.57 -0.80
CA GLU A 80 0.69 0.57 -0.99
C GLU A 80 1.31 -0.79 -0.67
N HIS A 81 1.01 -1.35 0.50
CA HIS A 81 1.53 -2.66 0.88
C HIS A 81 0.97 -3.80 0.03
N ILE A 82 -0.30 -3.74 -0.39
CA ILE A 82 -0.85 -4.71 -1.36
C ILE A 82 -0.08 -4.62 -2.69
N ALA A 83 0.21 -3.42 -3.19
CA ALA A 83 0.93 -3.24 -4.44
C ALA A 83 2.36 -3.77 -4.35
N LEU A 84 3.04 -3.59 -3.21
CA LEU A 84 4.36 -4.17 -2.97
C LEU A 84 4.32 -5.70 -2.94
N GLU A 85 3.37 -6.29 -2.23
CA GLU A 85 3.18 -7.75 -2.15
C GLU A 85 2.95 -8.35 -3.54
N MET A 86 2.12 -7.68 -4.36
CA MET A 86 1.81 -8.11 -5.73
C MET A 86 2.95 -7.88 -6.72
N SER A 87 3.94 -7.06 -6.38
CA SER A 87 5.07 -6.79 -7.27
C SER A 87 6.03 -7.97 -7.37
N GLU A 88 6.25 -8.70 -6.28
CA GLU A 88 7.12 -9.88 -6.24
C GLU A 88 6.64 -10.99 -7.21
N PRO A 89 5.37 -11.45 -7.18
CA PRO A 89 4.87 -12.42 -8.17
C PRO A 89 4.79 -11.84 -9.59
N ALA A 90 4.75 -10.51 -9.74
CA ALA A 90 4.89 -9.85 -11.04
C ALA A 90 6.34 -9.77 -11.55
N GLY A 91 7.30 -10.40 -10.85
CA GLY A 91 8.71 -10.47 -11.25
C GLY A 91 9.54 -9.26 -10.86
N SER A 92 9.02 -8.39 -10.00
CA SER A 92 9.72 -7.20 -9.51
C SER A 92 9.87 -7.29 -8.00
N SER A 93 11.09 -7.56 -7.52
CA SER A 93 11.34 -7.53 -6.08
C SER A 93 11.49 -6.08 -5.60
N VAL A 94 10.52 -5.60 -4.83
CA VAL A 94 10.40 -4.20 -4.40
C VAL A 94 10.16 -4.12 -2.91
N SER A 95 10.92 -3.27 -2.23
CA SER A 95 10.77 -2.99 -0.80
C SER A 95 10.51 -1.52 -0.51
N TYR A 96 10.50 -0.68 -1.55
CA TYR A 96 10.23 0.75 -1.45
C TYR A 96 8.79 1.05 -1.88
N GLY A 97 8.00 1.55 -0.95
CA GLY A 97 6.72 2.18 -1.20
C GLY A 97 6.67 3.55 -0.51
N LYS A 98 5.79 4.41 -0.99
CA LYS A 98 5.42 5.63 -0.27
C LYS A 98 4.02 6.10 -0.71
N THR A 99 3.12 6.23 0.26
CA THR A 99 1.85 6.92 0.07
C THR A 99 1.95 8.38 0.50
N VAL A 100 1.40 9.28 -0.33
CA VAL A 100 1.25 10.70 -0.01
C VAL A 100 -0.15 11.17 -0.39
N TYR A 101 -0.66 12.19 0.30
CA TYR A 101 -1.92 12.82 -0.08
C TYR A 101 -1.75 13.52 -1.44
N GLY A 102 -2.61 13.19 -2.39
CA GLY A 102 -2.55 13.69 -3.76
C GLY A 102 -3.26 15.03 -3.99
N GLY A 103 -3.91 15.59 -2.97
CA GLY A 103 -4.85 16.70 -3.14
C GLY A 103 -6.28 16.24 -3.40
N SER A 104 -7.22 17.20 -3.44
CA SER A 104 -8.59 16.94 -3.88
C SER A 104 -8.64 16.84 -5.40
N TYR A 105 -9.27 15.80 -5.94
CA TYR A 105 -9.77 15.84 -7.31
C TYR A 105 -10.89 16.89 -7.37
N GLY A 106 -10.78 17.86 -8.27
CA GLY A 106 -11.82 18.87 -8.50
C GLY A 106 -13.11 18.27 -9.03
#